data_AF-A0A7C3D8G6-F1
#
_entry.id   AF-A0A7C3D8G6-F1
#
_cell.length_a   1.000
_cell.length_b   1.000
_cell.length_c   1.000
_cell.angle_alpha   90.00
_cell.angle_beta   90.00
_cell.angle_gamma   90.00
#
_symmetry.space_group_name_H-M   'P 1'
#
loop_
_entity.id
_entity.type
_entity.pdbx_description
1 polymer ?
#
loop_
_entity_poly.entity_id
_entity_poly.type
_entity_poly.pdbx_seq_one_letter_code
_entity_poly.pdbx_strand_id
1 'polypeptide(L)'
;MLRPYWDKFISWLTIGRVGLILLLIALPGIILSYQAENPVFRLDGLLRQSYTNIAWEFVSIAFTILIIDRIYQAQDARREKNQTIQQLRSTDLDIVHEAAEKLRLEGWLADGSLRQANLGQADLRHMQWQNADLRAANLTQANLQRIDLTQADLRDAVLEGADLRCALLKDAQISEAQLAQAGRLTHAILPDGRMYDGRFHLPQDLQDAASAGFNTSDPVSLARFYDVPVKDVMRDS
;
A
#
# COMPACT_ATOMS: atom_id res chain seq x y z
N MET A 1 7.17 -28.12 36.88
CA MET A 1 7.76 -28.60 35.61
C MET A 1 6.83 -28.53 34.40
N LEU A 2 5.50 -28.41 34.54
CA LEU A 2 4.57 -28.40 33.39
C LEU A 2 4.28 -27.01 32.78
N ARG A 3 4.55 -25.91 33.52
CA ARG A 3 4.27 -24.53 33.07
C ARG A 3 4.81 -24.17 31.66
N PRO A 4 6.07 -24.53 31.30
CA PRO A 4 6.62 -24.21 29.99
C PRO A 4 5.93 -24.94 28.83
N TYR A 5 5.39 -26.13 29.09
CA TYR A 5 4.65 -26.91 28.10
C TYR A 5 3.23 -26.36 27.90
N TRP A 6 2.61 -25.90 28.98
CA TRP A 6 1.31 -25.24 28.94
C TRP A 6 1.35 -23.91 28.17
N ASP A 7 2.39 -23.09 28.37
CA ASP A 7 2.52 -21.83 27.66
C ASP A 7 2.74 -22.05 26.16
N LYS A 8 3.57 -23.03 25.76
CA LYS A 8 3.74 -23.43 24.36
C LYS A 8 2.46 -24.01 23.74
N PHE A 9 1.70 -24.76 24.52
CA PHE A 9 0.42 -25.33 24.07
C PHE A 9 -0.63 -24.23 23.84
N ILE A 10 -0.73 -23.27 24.77
CA ILE A 10 -1.62 -22.12 24.64
C ILE A 10 -1.19 -21.21 23.49
N SER A 11 0.12 -20.97 23.31
CA SER A 11 0.64 -20.22 22.15
C SER A 11 0.40 -20.93 20.82
N TRP A 12 0.31 -22.26 20.83
CA TRP A 12 -0.04 -23.05 19.65
C TRP A 12 -1.54 -23.02 19.35
N LEU A 13 -2.41 -22.76 20.34
CA LEU A 13 -3.86 -22.75 20.17
C LEU A 13 -4.36 -21.42 19.55
N THR A 14 -4.31 -21.31 18.23
CA THR A 14 -4.99 -20.20 17.52
C THR A 14 -6.50 -20.43 17.49
N ILE A 15 -7.29 -19.35 17.36
CA ILE A 15 -8.76 -19.42 17.26
C ILE A 15 -9.18 -20.37 16.12
N GLY A 16 -8.50 -20.31 14.97
CA GLY A 16 -8.71 -21.25 13.87
C GLY A 16 -8.42 -22.72 14.19
N ARG A 17 -7.41 -23.02 15.03
CA ARG A 17 -7.11 -24.39 15.47
C ARG A 17 -8.17 -24.94 16.44
N VAL A 18 -8.77 -24.09 17.27
CA VAL A 18 -9.91 -24.48 18.12
C VAL A 18 -11.11 -24.90 17.27
N GLY A 19 -11.42 -24.14 16.22
CA GLY A 19 -12.48 -24.51 15.28
C GLY A 19 -12.24 -25.88 14.61
N LEU A 20 -11.01 -26.15 14.16
CA LEU A 20 -10.63 -27.46 13.61
C LEU A 20 -10.77 -28.61 14.61
N ILE A 21 -10.37 -28.42 15.86
CA ILE A 21 -10.49 -29.44 16.91
C ILE A 21 -11.97 -29.77 17.18
N LEU A 22 -12.85 -28.78 17.21
CA LEU A 22 -14.29 -28.98 17.40
C LEU A 22 -14.90 -29.80 16.25
N LEU A 23 -14.49 -29.56 15.00
CA LEU A 23 -14.90 -30.39 13.86
C LEU A 23 -14.43 -31.84 14.01
N LEU A 24 -13.20 -32.05 14.46
CA LEU A 24 -12.65 -33.39 14.70
C LEU A 24 -13.40 -34.16 15.80
N ILE A 25 -13.88 -33.46 16.83
CA ILE A 25 -14.71 -34.07 17.90
C ILE A 25 -16.12 -34.39 17.40
N ALA A 26 -16.70 -33.55 16.54
CA ALA A 26 -18.05 -33.76 16.00
C ALA A 26 -18.13 -34.89 14.96
N LEU A 27 -17.07 -35.09 14.17
CA LEU A 27 -17.01 -36.04 13.05
C LEU A 27 -17.39 -37.50 13.41
N PRO A 28 -16.83 -38.12 14.47
CA PRO A 28 -17.21 -39.48 14.87
C PRO A 28 -18.70 -39.63 15.17
N GLY A 29 -19.31 -38.65 15.84
CA GLY A 29 -20.74 -38.66 16.16
C GLY A 29 -21.62 -38.60 14.92
N ILE A 30 -21.22 -37.82 13.92
CA ILE A 30 -21.91 -37.73 12.64
C ILE A 30 -21.76 -39.03 11.86
N ILE A 31 -20.54 -39.58 11.74
CA ILE A 31 -20.28 -40.82 11.00
C ILE A 31 -21.07 -42.00 11.60
N LEU A 32 -21.08 -42.13 12.92
CA LEU A 32 -21.85 -43.18 13.62
C LEU A 32 -23.36 -43.04 13.42
N SER A 33 -23.87 -41.82 13.19
CA SER A 33 -25.27 -41.60 12.87
C SER A 33 -25.65 -42.04 11.45
N TYR A 34 -24.72 -41.98 10.48
CA TYR A 34 -24.93 -42.45 9.10
C TYR A 34 -24.71 -43.95 8.93
N GLN A 35 -23.79 -44.56 9.69
CA GLN A 35 -23.54 -46.02 9.68
C GLN A 35 -24.58 -46.83 10.49
N ALA A 36 -25.69 -46.18 10.85
CA ALA A 36 -26.74 -46.62 11.76
C ALA A 36 -27.48 -47.91 11.40
N GLU A 37 -27.30 -48.44 10.18
CA GLU A 37 -27.85 -49.73 9.76
C GLU A 37 -26.99 -50.92 10.21
N ASN A 38 -25.82 -50.69 10.80
CA ASN A 38 -24.93 -51.75 11.27
C ASN A 38 -25.37 -52.32 12.64
N PRO A 39 -25.65 -53.63 12.75
CA PRO A 39 -26.21 -54.24 13.96
C PRO A 39 -25.23 -54.34 15.16
N VAL A 40 -23.94 -54.03 14.97
CA VAL A 40 -22.87 -54.19 15.96
C VAL A 40 -22.81 -53.04 16.99
N PHE A 41 -23.30 -51.84 16.65
CA PHE A 41 -23.30 -50.67 17.53
C PHE A 41 -24.72 -50.19 17.84
N ARG A 42 -25.38 -50.82 18.82
CA ARG A 42 -26.71 -50.38 19.32
C ARG A 42 -26.54 -49.36 20.45
N LEU A 43 -26.59 -48.08 20.10
CA LEU A 43 -26.87 -47.01 21.06
C LEU A 43 -28.39 -46.87 21.23
N ASP A 44 -28.84 -46.67 22.46
CA ASP A 44 -30.27 -46.45 22.76
C ASP A 44 -30.77 -45.20 22.01
N GLY A 45 -32.02 -45.21 21.54
CA GLY A 45 -32.53 -44.22 20.57
C GLY A 45 -32.43 -42.77 21.05
N LEU A 46 -32.60 -42.57 22.36
CA LEU A 46 -32.46 -41.27 23.03
C LEU A 46 -31.01 -40.78 23.04
N LEU A 47 -30.06 -41.65 23.40
CA LEU A 47 -28.63 -41.30 23.41
C LEU A 47 -28.14 -40.93 22.00
N ARG A 48 -28.63 -41.63 20.97
CA ARG A 48 -28.31 -41.31 19.56
C ARG A 48 -28.77 -39.91 19.18
N GLN A 49 -30.03 -39.55 19.46
CA GLN A 49 -30.56 -38.22 19.13
C GLN A 49 -29.83 -37.10 19.87
N SER A 50 -29.54 -37.28 21.16
CA SER A 50 -28.77 -36.31 21.93
C SER A 50 -27.36 -36.14 21.35
N TYR A 51 -26.69 -37.23 20.97
CA TYR A 51 -25.34 -37.17 20.42
C TYR A 51 -25.29 -36.46 19.05
N THR A 52 -26.25 -36.72 18.17
CA THR A 52 -26.32 -36.05 16.87
C THR A 52 -26.61 -34.55 17.01
N ASN A 53 -27.49 -34.16 17.93
CA ASN A 53 -27.79 -32.75 18.17
C ASN A 53 -26.56 -32.00 18.70
N ILE A 54 -25.88 -32.58 19.69
CA ILE A 54 -24.63 -32.03 20.25
C ILE A 54 -23.55 -31.95 19.17
N ALA A 55 -23.41 -32.96 18.31
CA ALA A 55 -22.44 -32.93 17.21
C ALA A 55 -22.72 -31.79 16.22
N TRP A 56 -23.97 -31.56 15.85
CA TRP A 56 -24.35 -30.44 14.96
C TRP A 56 -24.14 -29.07 15.61
N GLU A 57 -24.34 -28.93 16.92
CA GLU A 57 -23.99 -27.70 17.66
C GLU A 57 -22.49 -27.43 17.61
N PHE A 58 -21.64 -28.46 17.82
CA PHE A 58 -20.19 -28.32 17.70
C PHE A 58 -19.74 -27.93 16.29
N VAL A 59 -20.37 -28.48 15.25
CA VAL A 59 -20.09 -28.07 13.85
C VAL A 59 -20.44 -26.60 13.64
N SER A 60 -21.61 -26.16 14.11
CA SER A 60 -22.05 -24.76 13.97
C SER A 60 -21.10 -23.78 14.68
N ILE A 61 -20.70 -24.11 15.92
CA ILE A 61 -19.74 -23.30 16.69
C ILE A 61 -18.38 -23.28 16.00
N ALA A 62 -17.88 -24.43 15.54
CA ALA A 62 -16.61 -24.54 14.84
C ALA A 62 -16.58 -23.69 13.57
N PHE A 63 -17.64 -23.74 12.77
CA PHE A 63 -17.76 -22.97 11.55
C PHE A 63 -17.79 -21.47 11.84
N THR A 64 -18.54 -21.07 12.86
CA THR A 64 -18.59 -19.67 13.34
C THR A 64 -17.20 -19.18 13.76
N ILE A 65 -16.47 -19.99 14.54
CA ILE A 65 -15.11 -19.67 14.99
C ILE A 65 -14.15 -19.54 13.81
N LEU A 66 -14.20 -20.45 12.83
CA LEU A 66 -13.34 -20.42 11.65
C LEU A 66 -13.62 -19.20 10.76
N ILE A 67 -14.89 -18.83 10.59
CA ILE A 67 -15.28 -17.59 9.89
C ILE A 67 -14.70 -16.39 10.63
N ILE A 68 -14.89 -16.32 11.94
CA ILE A 68 -14.41 -15.22 12.77
C ILE A 68 -12.87 -15.12 12.69
N ASP A 69 -12.14 -16.23 12.83
CA ASP A 69 -10.68 -16.27 12.71
C ASP A 69 -10.20 -15.76 11.34
N ARG A 70 -10.87 -16.20 10.25
CA ARG A 70 -10.56 -15.69 8.89
C ARG A 70 -10.83 -14.20 8.75
N ILE A 71 -11.91 -13.69 9.35
CA ILE A 71 -12.23 -12.26 9.34
C ILE A 71 -11.16 -11.49 10.13
N TYR A 72 -10.77 -11.97 11.32
CA TYR A 72 -9.74 -11.32 12.14
C TYR A 72 -8.40 -11.25 11.43
N GLN A 73 -7.91 -12.37 10.86
CA GLN A 73 -6.65 -12.38 10.11
C GLN A 73 -6.68 -11.43 8.92
N ALA A 74 -7.80 -11.38 8.18
CA ALA A 74 -7.97 -10.45 7.07
C ALA A 74 -8.03 -8.98 7.53
N GLN A 75 -8.60 -8.72 8.70
CA GLN A 75 -8.64 -7.37 9.28
C GLN A 75 -7.26 -6.92 9.78
N ASP A 76 -6.50 -7.79 10.42
CA ASP A 76 -5.19 -7.44 10.96
C ASP A 76 -4.19 -7.12 9.84
N ALA A 77 -4.19 -7.88 8.74
CA ALA A 77 -3.38 -7.54 7.56
C ALA A 77 -3.76 -6.18 6.97
N ARG A 78 -5.05 -5.84 6.92
CA ARG A 78 -5.52 -4.52 6.46
C ARG A 78 -5.13 -3.40 7.42
N ARG A 79 -5.16 -3.66 8.74
CA ARG A 79 -4.78 -2.68 9.76
C ARG A 79 -3.30 -2.37 9.69
N GLU A 80 -2.46 -3.39 9.65
CA GLU A 80 -1.01 -3.26 9.51
C GLU A 80 -0.67 -2.42 8.28
N LYS A 81 -1.29 -2.73 7.15
CA LYS A 81 -1.14 -2.01 5.90
C LYS A 81 -1.54 -0.55 5.99
N ASN A 82 -2.71 -0.25 6.55
CA ASN A 82 -3.16 1.12 6.74
C ASN A 82 -2.25 1.88 7.73
N GLN A 83 -1.74 1.21 8.76
CA GLN A 83 -0.78 1.79 9.71
C GLN A 83 0.53 2.14 9.00
N THR A 84 1.06 1.25 8.16
CA THR A 84 2.26 1.51 7.35
C THR A 84 2.06 2.69 6.40
N ILE A 85 0.91 2.81 5.75
CA ILE A 85 0.60 3.98 4.90
C ILE A 85 0.52 5.26 5.74
N GLN A 86 -0.03 5.20 6.96
CA GLN A 86 -0.08 6.36 7.86
C GLN A 86 1.31 6.77 8.34
N GLN A 87 2.22 5.82 8.55
CA GLN A 87 3.61 6.08 8.95
C GLN A 87 4.39 6.91 7.93
N LEU A 88 4.02 6.85 6.63
CA LEU A 88 4.62 7.71 5.59
C LEU A 88 4.40 9.20 5.83
N ARG A 89 3.43 9.58 6.66
CA ARG A 89 3.16 10.98 7.04
C ARG A 89 3.90 11.42 8.30
N SER A 90 4.72 10.55 8.87
CA SER A 90 5.54 10.89 10.03
C SER A 90 6.55 11.98 9.66
N THR A 91 6.92 12.80 10.64
CA THR A 91 8.04 13.74 10.51
C THR A 91 9.39 13.04 10.64
N ASP A 92 9.40 11.81 11.18
CA ASP A 92 10.60 11.00 11.35
C ASP A 92 10.91 10.24 10.06
N LEU A 93 12.01 10.63 9.41
CA LEU A 93 12.47 10.05 8.15
C LEU A 93 12.81 8.56 8.24
N ASP A 94 13.26 8.08 9.40
CA ASP A 94 13.61 6.66 9.56
C ASP A 94 12.34 5.81 9.53
N ILE A 95 11.28 6.26 10.20
CA ILE A 95 9.95 5.62 10.16
C ILE A 95 9.38 5.64 8.75
N VAL A 96 9.53 6.74 8.02
CA VAL A 96 9.03 6.87 6.65
C VAL A 96 9.78 5.93 5.71
N HIS A 97 11.11 5.82 5.83
CA HIS A 97 11.92 4.87 5.06
C HIS A 97 11.57 3.42 5.37
N GLU A 98 11.44 3.07 6.65
CA GLU A 98 11.04 1.72 7.05
C GLU A 98 9.66 1.36 6.49
N ALA A 99 8.70 2.29 6.60
CA ALA A 99 7.37 2.11 6.07
C ALA A 99 7.38 1.92 4.55
N ALA A 100 8.10 2.77 3.82
CA ALA A 100 8.19 2.69 2.37
C ALA A 100 8.90 1.42 1.88
N GLU A 101 9.97 0.99 2.54
CA GLU A 101 10.63 -0.29 2.25
C GLU A 101 9.69 -1.47 2.50
N LYS A 102 8.92 -1.42 3.58
CA LYS A 102 7.90 -2.44 3.85
C LYS A 102 6.83 -2.47 2.75
N LEU A 103 6.32 -1.31 2.31
CA LEU A 103 5.37 -1.26 1.19
C LEU A 103 5.95 -1.89 -0.08
N ARG A 104 7.23 -1.66 -0.36
CA ARG A 104 7.95 -2.22 -1.51
C ARG A 104 8.10 -3.73 -1.41
N LEU A 105 8.55 -4.24 -0.26
CA LEU A 105 8.78 -5.67 -0.02
C LEU A 105 7.47 -6.49 -0.07
N GLU A 106 6.39 -5.94 0.49
CA GLU A 106 5.07 -6.59 0.50
C GLU A 106 4.30 -6.42 -0.82
N GLY A 107 4.84 -5.65 -1.79
CA GLY A 107 4.19 -5.38 -3.07
C GLY A 107 2.97 -4.46 -2.98
N TRP A 108 2.77 -3.77 -1.86
CA TRP A 108 1.63 -2.88 -1.62
C TRP A 108 1.72 -1.55 -2.41
N LEU A 109 2.86 -1.27 -3.02
CA LEU A 109 2.99 -0.11 -3.91
C LEU A 109 2.10 -0.25 -5.16
N ALA A 110 2.00 -1.44 -5.74
CA ALA A 110 1.37 -1.66 -7.06
C ALA A 110 -0.03 -2.30 -7.01
N ASP A 111 -0.46 -2.84 -5.87
CA ASP A 111 -1.74 -3.54 -5.71
C ASP A 111 -2.95 -2.60 -5.52
N GLY A 112 -2.73 -1.28 -5.61
CA GLY A 112 -3.76 -0.25 -5.44
C GLY A 112 -3.97 0.23 -4.02
N SER A 113 -3.09 -0.12 -3.08
CA SER A 113 -3.18 0.31 -1.68
C SER A 113 -3.04 1.81 -1.47
N LEU A 114 -2.24 2.44 -2.32
CA LEU A 114 -1.95 3.85 -2.25
C LEU A 114 -2.97 4.69 -3.02
N ARG A 115 -3.98 4.06 -3.64
CA ARG A 115 -5.09 4.79 -4.26
C ARG A 115 -5.82 5.60 -3.22
N GLN A 116 -6.05 6.88 -3.52
CA GLN A 116 -6.70 7.82 -2.60
C GLN A 116 -6.00 7.99 -1.25
N ALA A 117 -4.75 7.51 -1.11
CA ALA A 117 -4.00 7.67 0.12
C ALA A 117 -3.75 9.16 0.37
N ASN A 118 -3.87 9.57 1.62
CA ASN A 118 -3.48 10.91 2.03
C ASN A 118 -1.99 10.90 2.38
N LEU A 119 -1.17 11.42 1.48
CA LEU A 119 0.28 11.57 1.61
C LEU A 119 0.68 13.06 1.54
N GLY A 120 -0.26 13.96 1.85
CA GLY A 120 0.00 15.39 1.86
C GLY A 120 1.09 15.73 2.89
N GLN A 121 2.05 16.56 2.48
CA GLN A 121 3.24 16.95 3.25
C GLN A 121 4.16 15.78 3.64
N ALA A 122 3.96 14.57 3.12
CA ALA A 122 4.84 13.45 3.39
C ALA A 122 6.24 13.70 2.82
N ASP A 123 7.28 13.24 3.52
CA ASP A 123 8.66 13.29 3.05
C ASP A 123 9.06 11.94 2.44
N LEU A 124 8.93 11.83 1.12
CA LEU A 124 9.14 10.61 0.35
C LEU A 124 10.36 10.72 -0.57
N ARG A 125 11.33 11.56 -0.17
CA ARG A 125 12.55 11.76 -0.94
C ARG A 125 13.35 10.47 -1.06
N HIS A 126 14.00 10.30 -2.20
CA HIS A 126 14.89 9.15 -2.48
C HIS A 126 14.23 7.77 -2.52
N MET A 127 12.90 7.69 -2.42
CA MET A 127 12.17 6.42 -2.43
C MET A 127 12.17 5.75 -3.82
N GLN A 128 12.16 4.42 -3.84
CA GLN A 128 12.06 3.61 -5.06
C GLN A 128 10.64 3.07 -5.23
N TRP A 129 9.77 3.83 -5.91
CA TRP A 129 8.33 3.57 -6.06
C TRP A 129 7.95 3.31 -7.52
N GLN A 130 8.78 2.56 -8.24
CA GLN A 130 8.49 2.18 -9.62
C GLN A 130 7.22 1.35 -9.68
N ASN A 131 6.39 1.57 -10.70
CA ASN A 131 5.09 0.91 -10.89
C ASN A 131 4.07 1.14 -9.75
N ALA A 132 4.28 2.13 -8.88
CA ALA A 132 3.33 2.42 -7.81
C ALA A 132 1.97 2.88 -8.35
N ASP A 133 0.89 2.42 -7.72
CA ASP A 133 -0.49 2.80 -8.03
C ASP A 133 -0.96 3.88 -7.05
N LEU A 134 -0.73 5.14 -7.44
CA LEU A 134 -1.01 6.36 -6.66
C LEU A 134 -2.25 7.08 -7.18
N ARG A 135 -3.17 6.38 -7.86
CA ARG A 135 -4.35 7.01 -8.44
C ARG A 135 -5.18 7.74 -7.40
N ALA A 136 -5.55 8.98 -7.70
CA ALA A 136 -6.28 9.88 -6.80
C ALA A 136 -5.63 10.10 -5.42
N ALA A 137 -4.34 9.75 -5.24
CA ALA A 137 -3.63 10.03 -4.00
C ALA A 137 -3.47 11.55 -3.79
N ASN A 138 -3.57 11.99 -2.55
CA ASN A 138 -3.26 13.36 -2.18
C ASN A 138 -1.77 13.46 -1.85
N LEU A 139 -1.01 14.15 -2.69
CA LEU A 139 0.42 14.45 -2.55
C LEU A 139 0.65 15.97 -2.40
N THR A 140 -0.36 16.73 -1.98
CA THR A 140 -0.27 18.18 -1.77
C THR A 140 0.91 18.50 -0.85
N GLN A 141 1.81 19.37 -1.32
CA GLN A 141 3.03 19.78 -0.61
C GLN A 141 3.96 18.63 -0.19
N ALA A 142 3.81 17.43 -0.77
CA ALA A 142 4.70 16.31 -0.49
C ALA A 142 6.11 16.60 -1.02
N ASN A 143 7.11 16.11 -0.30
CA ASN A 143 8.49 16.20 -0.71
C ASN A 143 8.87 14.92 -1.46
N LEU A 144 8.94 15.02 -2.78
CA LEU A 144 9.16 13.92 -3.72
C LEU A 144 10.53 14.05 -4.42
N GLN A 145 11.48 14.79 -3.83
CA GLN A 145 12.78 14.99 -4.46
C GLN A 145 13.49 13.65 -4.69
N ARG A 146 14.02 13.46 -5.90
CA ARG A 146 14.77 12.24 -6.28
C ARG A 146 13.99 10.94 -6.07
N ILE A 147 12.66 10.98 -6.00
CA ILE A 147 11.84 9.78 -6.00
C ILE A 147 11.93 9.10 -7.37
N ASP A 148 11.92 7.77 -7.40
CA ASP A 148 11.71 7.02 -8.62
C ASP A 148 10.25 6.58 -8.74
N LEU A 149 9.51 7.24 -9.63
CA LEU A 149 8.12 6.96 -9.99
C LEU A 149 8.02 6.44 -11.44
N THR A 150 9.10 5.84 -11.97
CA THR A 150 9.09 5.25 -13.30
C THR A 150 7.94 4.25 -13.44
N GLN A 151 7.13 4.39 -14.49
CA GLN A 151 5.94 3.59 -14.76
C GLN A 151 4.83 3.65 -13.68
N ALA A 152 4.89 4.59 -12.73
CA ALA A 152 3.84 4.75 -11.73
C ALA A 152 2.53 5.28 -12.36
N ASP A 153 1.40 4.92 -11.75
CA ASP A 153 0.07 5.43 -12.13
C ASP A 153 -0.35 6.55 -11.16
N LEU A 154 -0.30 7.80 -11.64
CA LEU A 154 -0.60 9.01 -10.89
C LEU A 154 -1.90 9.67 -11.39
N ARG A 155 -2.75 8.96 -12.15
CA ARG A 155 -3.99 9.54 -12.67
C ARG A 155 -4.85 10.06 -11.52
N ASP A 156 -5.36 11.27 -11.68
CA ASP A 156 -6.18 11.99 -10.70
C ASP A 156 -5.49 12.31 -9.36
N ALA A 157 -4.19 12.00 -9.21
CA ALA A 157 -3.44 12.40 -8.02
C ALA A 157 -3.30 13.93 -7.93
N VAL A 158 -3.34 14.45 -6.70
CA VAL A 158 -3.23 15.89 -6.41
C VAL A 158 -1.78 16.21 -6.03
N LEU A 159 -1.11 17.03 -6.84
CA LEU A 159 0.31 17.38 -6.67
C LEU A 159 0.54 18.85 -6.31
N GLU A 160 -0.50 19.55 -5.86
CA GLU A 160 -0.45 20.98 -5.56
C GLU A 160 0.72 21.31 -4.62
N GLY A 161 1.70 22.08 -5.11
CA GLY A 161 2.87 22.49 -4.34
C GLY A 161 3.86 21.36 -4.00
N ALA A 162 3.72 20.17 -4.57
CA ALA A 162 4.68 19.08 -4.37
C ALA A 162 6.07 19.42 -4.92
N ASP A 163 7.12 18.97 -4.25
CA ASP A 163 8.52 19.17 -4.68
C ASP A 163 9.02 17.92 -5.41
N LEU A 164 9.04 17.96 -6.74
CA LEU A 164 9.45 16.86 -7.62
C LEU A 164 10.86 17.05 -8.19
N ARG A 165 11.72 17.89 -7.57
CA ARG A 165 13.07 18.11 -8.10
C ARG A 165 13.85 16.82 -8.23
N CYS A 166 14.49 16.63 -9.38
CA CYS A 166 15.23 15.41 -9.73
C CYS A 166 14.39 14.11 -9.67
N ALA A 167 13.06 14.16 -9.65
CA ALA A 167 12.23 12.97 -9.68
C ALA A 167 12.32 12.25 -11.05
N LEU A 168 12.18 10.92 -11.04
CA LEU A 168 12.10 10.12 -12.25
C LEU A 168 10.64 9.74 -12.52
N LEU A 169 10.03 10.32 -13.55
CA LEU A 169 8.63 10.07 -13.92
C LEU A 169 8.51 9.36 -15.28
N LYS A 170 9.60 8.80 -15.81
CA LYS A 170 9.61 8.16 -17.13
C LYS A 170 8.49 7.12 -17.23
N ASP A 171 7.71 7.18 -18.30
CA ASP A 171 6.56 6.30 -18.55
C ASP A 171 5.45 6.34 -17.47
N ALA A 172 5.49 7.30 -16.53
CA ALA A 172 4.45 7.46 -15.52
C ALA A 172 3.14 7.99 -16.14
N GLN A 173 2.00 7.50 -15.65
CA GLN A 173 0.69 7.98 -16.07
C GLN A 173 0.31 9.24 -15.28
N ILE A 174 0.74 10.39 -15.78
CA ILE A 174 0.46 11.71 -15.22
C ILE A 174 0.22 12.71 -16.36
N SER A 175 -0.76 13.59 -16.19
CA SER A 175 -1.06 14.62 -17.19
C SER A 175 -0.18 15.87 -17.00
N GLU A 176 0.05 16.63 -18.08
CA GLU A 176 0.73 17.92 -18.00
C GLU A 176 0.01 18.90 -17.05
N ALA A 177 -1.32 18.86 -17.01
CA ALA A 177 -2.11 19.69 -16.09
C ALA A 177 -1.86 19.35 -14.61
N GLN A 178 -1.55 18.09 -14.28
CA GLN A 178 -1.16 17.70 -12.92
C GLN A 178 0.28 18.13 -12.61
N LEU A 179 1.21 17.99 -13.57
CA LEU A 179 2.58 18.46 -13.42
C LEU A 179 2.64 19.98 -13.22
N ALA A 180 1.79 20.74 -13.92
CA ALA A 180 1.69 22.19 -13.76
C ALA A 180 1.20 22.64 -12.37
N GLN A 181 0.63 21.74 -11.56
CA GLN A 181 0.25 22.01 -10.18
C GLN A 181 1.40 21.81 -9.19
N ALA A 182 2.48 21.13 -9.60
CA ALA A 182 3.64 20.92 -8.76
C ALA A 182 4.27 22.26 -8.33
N GLY A 183 4.89 22.27 -7.15
CA GLY A 183 5.61 23.44 -6.68
C GLY A 183 6.92 23.63 -7.46
N ARG A 184 7.66 22.53 -7.65
CA ARG A 184 8.97 22.51 -8.31
C ARG A 184 9.16 21.25 -9.14
N LEU A 185 9.77 21.39 -10.31
CA LEU A 185 10.11 20.28 -11.22
C LEU A 185 11.54 20.33 -11.74
N THR A 186 12.38 21.27 -11.26
CA THR A 186 13.76 21.42 -11.73
C THR A 186 14.53 20.09 -11.73
N HIS A 187 15.18 19.77 -12.86
CA HIS A 187 15.90 18.50 -13.14
C HIS A 187 15.07 17.21 -13.09
N ALA A 188 13.75 17.26 -13.00
CA ALA A 188 12.92 16.06 -13.09
C ALA A 188 12.99 15.47 -14.51
N ILE A 189 12.91 14.14 -14.63
CA ILE A 189 12.69 13.45 -15.89
C ILE A 189 11.19 13.25 -16.04
N LEU A 190 10.59 13.81 -17.09
CA LEU A 190 9.17 13.77 -17.39
C LEU A 190 8.73 12.41 -17.96
N PRO A 191 7.41 12.17 -18.09
CA PRO A 191 6.88 10.91 -18.64
C PRO A 191 7.39 10.54 -20.03
N ASP A 192 7.71 11.52 -20.86
CA ASP A 192 8.30 11.31 -22.19
C ASP A 192 9.80 10.96 -22.16
N GLY A 193 10.39 10.90 -20.96
CA GLY A 193 11.81 10.62 -20.74
C GLY A 193 12.73 11.83 -20.93
N ARG A 194 12.20 13.03 -21.21
CA ARG A 194 12.99 14.26 -21.32
C ARG A 194 13.12 14.93 -19.97
N MET A 195 14.18 15.71 -19.79
CA MET A 195 14.31 16.56 -18.62
C MET A 195 13.29 17.71 -18.70
N TYR A 196 12.74 18.11 -17.55
CA TYR A 196 11.86 19.26 -17.45
C TYR A 196 12.57 20.53 -17.92
N ASP A 197 11.90 21.27 -18.81
CA ASP A 197 12.46 22.41 -19.54
C ASP A 197 11.89 23.76 -19.10
N GLY A 198 11.13 23.80 -18.02
CA GLY A 198 10.51 25.04 -17.54
C GLY A 198 9.17 25.39 -18.19
N ARG A 199 8.62 24.57 -19.10
CA ARG A 199 7.40 24.88 -19.88
C ARG A 199 6.15 25.22 -19.06
N PHE A 200 6.10 24.83 -17.78
CA PHE A 200 4.97 25.12 -16.89
C PHE A 200 5.10 26.46 -16.15
N HIS A 201 6.24 27.16 -16.27
CA HIS A 201 6.49 28.44 -15.61
C HIS A 201 6.18 28.42 -14.10
N LEU A 202 6.60 27.35 -13.42
CA LEU A 202 6.30 27.15 -12.00
C LEU A 202 6.88 28.31 -11.17
N PRO A 203 6.06 28.98 -10.31
CA PRO A 203 6.52 30.16 -9.58
C PRO A 203 7.74 29.92 -8.69
N GLN A 204 7.85 28.74 -8.07
CA GLN A 204 8.98 28.43 -7.20
C GLN A 204 10.24 28.11 -8.00
N ASP A 205 10.15 27.42 -9.15
CA ASP A 205 11.30 27.20 -10.03
C ASP A 205 11.82 28.55 -10.60
N LEU A 206 10.93 29.48 -10.97
CA LEU A 206 11.32 30.82 -11.42
C LEU A 206 11.98 31.65 -10.30
N GLN A 207 11.51 31.51 -9.06
CA GLN A 207 12.15 32.13 -7.89
C GLN A 207 13.53 31.53 -7.65
N ASP A 208 13.67 30.21 -7.74
CA ASP A 208 14.94 29.52 -7.59
C ASP A 208 15.93 29.98 -8.71
N ALA A 209 15.47 30.11 -9.95
CA ALA A 209 16.25 30.65 -11.08
C ALA A 209 16.71 32.10 -10.84
N ALA A 210 15.80 32.98 -10.41
CA ALA A 210 16.13 34.36 -10.09
C ALA A 210 17.14 34.46 -8.94
N SER A 211 16.99 33.62 -7.91
CA SER A 211 17.91 33.56 -6.77
C SER A 211 19.31 33.07 -7.16
N ALA A 212 19.39 32.22 -8.18
CA ALA A 212 20.66 31.76 -8.76
C ALA A 212 21.27 32.75 -9.78
N GLY A 213 20.64 33.93 -9.98
CA GLY A 213 21.15 35.00 -10.85
C GLY A 213 20.77 34.88 -12.32
N PHE A 214 19.82 34.00 -12.67
CA PHE A 214 19.31 33.88 -14.03
C PHE A 214 18.20 34.90 -14.33
N ASN A 215 18.18 35.43 -15.54
CA ASN A 215 17.11 36.32 -16.00
C ASN A 215 15.87 35.51 -16.39
N THR A 216 14.81 35.57 -15.59
CA THR A 216 13.56 34.83 -15.83
C THR A 216 12.74 35.35 -17.01
N SER A 217 13.07 36.53 -17.55
CA SER A 217 12.45 37.09 -18.76
C SER A 217 13.16 36.66 -20.05
N ASP A 218 14.36 36.09 -19.95
CA ASP A 218 15.15 35.63 -21.10
C ASP A 218 15.04 34.10 -21.25
N PRO A 219 14.42 33.58 -22.32
CA PRO A 219 14.29 32.15 -22.57
C PRO A 219 15.65 31.42 -22.64
N VAL A 220 16.70 32.08 -23.12
CA VAL A 220 18.05 31.47 -23.19
C VAL A 220 18.67 31.35 -21.81
N SER A 221 18.47 32.35 -20.94
CA SER A 221 18.89 32.28 -19.54
C SER A 221 18.14 31.18 -18.79
N LEU A 222 16.83 31.01 -19.00
CA LEU A 222 16.07 29.91 -18.40
C LEU A 222 16.48 28.54 -18.94
N ALA A 223 16.77 28.41 -20.23
CA ALA A 223 17.28 27.17 -20.82
C ALA A 223 18.55 26.69 -20.11
N ARG A 224 19.48 27.62 -19.80
CA ARG A 224 20.70 27.32 -19.04
C ARG A 224 20.42 26.90 -17.61
N PHE A 225 19.41 27.49 -16.95
CA PHE A 225 19.03 27.11 -15.59
C PHE A 225 18.47 25.68 -15.53
N TYR A 226 17.64 25.30 -16.50
CA TYR A 226 17.04 23.96 -16.57
C TYR A 226 17.94 22.91 -17.25
N ASP A 227 19.17 23.28 -17.64
CA ASP A 227 20.10 22.43 -18.40
C ASP A 227 19.52 21.90 -19.73
N VAL A 228 18.71 22.71 -20.39
CA VAL A 228 18.10 22.42 -21.69
C VAL A 228 18.96 22.99 -22.82
N PRO A 229 19.21 22.23 -23.90
CA PRO A 229 19.96 22.76 -25.03
C PRO A 229 19.28 24.00 -25.64
N VAL A 230 20.00 25.12 -25.72
CA VAL A 230 19.48 26.40 -26.25
C VAL A 230 18.90 26.27 -27.66
N LYS A 231 19.43 25.33 -28.47
CA LYS A 231 18.93 25.02 -29.81
C LYS A 231 17.46 24.54 -29.83
N ASP A 232 17.00 23.91 -28.75
CA ASP A 232 15.65 23.38 -28.65
C ASP A 232 14.68 24.51 -28.30
N VAL A 233 15.12 25.52 -27.54
CA VAL A 233 14.33 26.72 -27.21
C VAL A 233 14.18 27.66 -28.42
N MET A 234 15.23 27.81 -29.23
CA MET A 234 15.22 28.66 -30.45
C MET A 234 14.42 28.07 -31.61
N ARG A 235 13.97 26.81 -31.51
CA ARG A 235 13.20 26.14 -32.56
C ARG A 235 11.70 26.39 -32.47
N ASP A 236 11.23 26.75 -31.28
CA ASP A 236 9.82 26.97 -30.95
C ASP A 236 9.46 28.47 -30.79
N SER A 237 10.40 29.39 -31.10
CA SER A 237 10.24 30.86 -31.09
C SER A 237 10.20 31.45 -32.50
#